data_AF-A0A7K0L6L7-F1
#
_entry.id   AF-A0A7K0L6L7-F1
#
_cell.length_a   1.000
_cell.length_b   1.000
_cell.length_c   1.000
_cell.angle_alpha   90.00
_cell.angle_beta   90.00
_cell.angle_gamma   90.00
#
_symmetry.space_group_name_H-M   'P 1'
#
loop_
_entity.id
_entity.type
_entity.pdbx_description
1 polymer ?
#
loop_
_entity_poly.entity_id
_entity_poly.type
_entity_poly.pdbx_seq_one_letter_code
_entity_poly.pdbx_strand_id
1 'polypeptide(L)'
;MSLVRLQKVLADAGVASRRASEELILDGRVSVDGRVIRELGTKIDPINSIVQVDGEVIRRVSIKSYIAFNKPAGVLSTMSDPEGRPSLSNFFAGRNERLFHVGRLDKESEGLL
;
A
#
# COMPACT_ATOMS: atom_id res chain seq x y z
N MET A 1 -12.11 -14.94 -12.19
CA MET A 1 -11.69 -13.62 -11.66
C MET A 1 -10.50 -13.14 -12.49
N SER A 2 -10.29 -11.84 -12.68
CA SER A 2 -9.19 -11.36 -13.53
C SER A 2 -7.85 -11.51 -12.84
N LEU A 3 -6.80 -11.84 -13.60
CA LEU A 3 -5.43 -11.88 -13.10
C LEU A 3 -5.03 -10.50 -12.57
N VAL A 4 -4.33 -10.47 -11.43
CA VAL A 4 -3.92 -9.23 -10.76
C VAL A 4 -2.41 -9.12 -10.76
N ARG A 5 -1.89 -7.92 -10.99
CA ARG A 5 -0.45 -7.64 -10.91
C ARG A 5 0.10 -7.98 -9.52
N LEU A 6 1.24 -8.67 -9.46
CA LEU A 6 1.86 -9.14 -8.22
C LEU A 6 2.11 -8.00 -7.23
N GLN A 7 2.65 -6.86 -7.66
CA GLN A 7 2.89 -5.71 -6.78
C GLN A 7 1.60 -5.10 -6.20
N LYS A 8 0.45 -5.29 -6.86
CA LYS A 8 -0.86 -4.90 -6.30
C LYS A 8 -1.28 -5.90 -5.22
N VAL A 9 -1.09 -7.20 -5.46
CA VAL A 9 -1.42 -8.24 -4.46
C VAL A 9 -0.60 -8.07 -3.18
N LEU A 10 0.70 -7.79 -3.30
CA LEU A 10 1.59 -7.49 -2.17
C LEU A 10 1.12 -6.24 -1.40
N ALA A 11 0.76 -5.17 -2.12
CA ALA A 11 0.29 -3.95 -1.49
C ALA A 11 -1.05 -4.11 -0.77
N ASP A 12 -2.00 -4.82 -1.40
CA ASP A 12 -3.31 -5.12 -0.81
C ASP A 12 -3.19 -6.04 0.42
N ALA A 13 -2.17 -6.90 0.46
CA ALA A 13 -1.83 -7.72 1.63
C ALA A 13 -1.09 -6.95 2.74
N GLY A 14 -0.83 -5.65 2.55
CA GLY A 14 -0.16 -4.81 3.54
C GLY A 14 1.36 -4.95 3.60
N VAL A 15 1.98 -5.71 2.68
CA VAL A 15 3.43 -5.97 2.68
C VAL A 15 4.23 -4.69 2.48
N ALA A 16 3.91 -3.92 1.43
CA ALA A 16 4.60 -2.67 1.11
C ALA A 16 3.75 -1.78 0.19
N SER A 17 4.24 -0.59 -0.19
CA SER A 17 3.63 0.17 -1.28
C SER A 17 3.75 -0.57 -2.60
N ARG A 18 2.95 -0.23 -3.62
CA ARG A 18 3.07 -0.87 -4.94
C ARG A 18 4.48 -0.73 -5.53
N ARG A 19 5.13 0.44 -5.34
CA ARG A 19 6.51 0.67 -5.79
C ARG A 19 7.53 -0.11 -4.96
N ALA A 20 7.42 -0.05 -3.63
CA ALA A 20 8.30 -0.83 -2.77
C ALA A 20 8.13 -2.34 -2.98
N SER A 21 6.93 -2.79 -3.38
CA SER A 21 6.67 -4.17 -3.77
C SER A 21 7.36 -4.54 -5.09
N GLU A 22 7.56 -3.58 -6.01
CA GLU A 22 8.36 -3.81 -7.23
C GLU A 22 9.83 -4.03 -6.89
N GLU A 23 10.38 -3.28 -5.92
CA GLU A 23 11.74 -3.52 -5.42
C GLU A 23 11.89 -4.92 -4.81
N LEU A 24 10.94 -5.35 -3.97
CA LEU A 24 10.94 -6.71 -3.41
C LEU A 24 10.94 -7.80 -4.50
N ILE A 25 10.21 -7.56 -5.60
CA ILE A 25 10.19 -8.47 -6.76
C ILE A 25 11.56 -8.48 -7.43
N LEU A 26 12.14 -7.31 -7.74
CA LEU A 26 13.45 -7.20 -8.38
C LEU A 26 14.56 -7.88 -7.55
N ASP A 27 14.52 -7.71 -6.24
CA ASP A 27 15.45 -8.33 -5.29
C ASP A 27 15.29 -9.86 -5.22
N GLY A 28 14.23 -10.43 -5.82
CA GLY A 28 13.93 -11.85 -5.78
C GLY A 28 13.47 -12.34 -4.41
N ARG A 29 12.91 -11.44 -3.60
CA ARG A 29 12.36 -11.76 -2.27
C ARG A 29 10.94 -12.31 -2.31
N VAL A 30 10.30 -12.27 -3.48
CA VAL A 30 8.93 -12.71 -3.69
C VAL A 30 8.91 -14.01 -4.48
N SER A 31 8.18 -15.01 -3.98
CA SER A 31 7.88 -16.23 -4.72
C SER A 31 6.37 -16.43 -4.90
N VAL A 32 6.01 -17.06 -6.01
CA VAL A 32 4.65 -17.46 -6.34
C VAL A 32 4.67 -18.93 -6.68
N ASP A 33 3.88 -19.73 -5.96
CA ASP A 33 3.78 -21.19 -6.14
C ASP A 33 5.17 -21.87 -6.13
N GLY A 34 6.04 -21.42 -5.22
CA GLY A 34 7.40 -21.93 -5.04
C GLY A 34 8.45 -21.39 -6.03
N ARG A 35 8.08 -20.49 -6.96
CA ARG A 35 9.01 -19.91 -7.94
C ARG A 35 9.31 -18.45 -7.62
N VAL A 36 10.59 -18.11 -7.53
CA VAL A 36 11.03 -16.71 -7.34
C VAL A 36 10.66 -15.89 -8.57
N ILE A 37 9.96 -14.77 -8.36
CA ILE A 37 9.55 -13.85 -9.43
C ILE A 37 10.46 -12.61 -9.36
N ARG A 38 11.05 -12.25 -10.50
CA ARG A 38 11.82 -11.00 -10.69
C ARG A 38 11.29 -10.11 -11.79
N GLU A 39 10.28 -10.59 -12.53
CA GLU A 39 9.69 -9.86 -13.64
C GLU A 39 8.62 -8.87 -13.13
N LEU A 40 8.79 -7.59 -13.44
CA LEU A 40 7.78 -6.59 -13.10
C LEU A 40 6.55 -6.73 -13.99
N GLY A 41 5.36 -6.57 -13.42
CA GLY A 41 4.12 -6.67 -14.15
C GLY A 41 3.57 -8.09 -14.28
N THR A 42 4.25 -9.11 -13.75
CA THR A 42 3.72 -10.47 -13.58
C THR A 42 2.32 -10.40 -12.98
N LYS A 43 1.37 -11.10 -13.61
CA LYS A 43 -0.01 -11.21 -13.12
C LYS A 43 -0.24 -12.61 -12.61
N ILE A 44 -0.88 -12.72 -11.46
CA ILE A 44 -1.15 -13.98 -10.78
C ILE A 44 -2.64 -14.12 -10.49
N ASP A 45 -3.10 -15.36 -10.28
CA ASP A 45 -4.45 -15.58 -9.79
C ASP A 45 -4.47 -15.24 -8.30
N PRO A 46 -5.18 -14.16 -7.91
CA PRO A 46 -5.17 -13.74 -6.54
C PRO A 46 -5.72 -14.81 -5.58
N ILE A 47 -6.64 -15.67 -6.00
CA ILE A 47 -7.31 -16.65 -5.13
C ILE A 47 -6.49 -17.93 -5.02
N ASN A 48 -5.95 -18.40 -6.15
CA ASN A 48 -5.38 -19.74 -6.25
C ASN A 48 -3.86 -19.77 -6.05
N SER A 49 -3.15 -18.69 -6.33
CA SER A 49 -1.69 -18.65 -6.18
C SER A 49 -1.26 -18.42 -4.74
N ILE A 50 -0.24 -19.16 -4.30
CA ILE A 50 0.42 -18.98 -3.01
C ILE A 50 1.54 -17.98 -3.20
N VAL A 51 1.41 -16.80 -2.60
CA VAL A 51 2.44 -15.76 -2.62
C VAL A 51 3.22 -15.81 -1.31
N GLN A 52 4.55 -15.82 -1.39
CA GLN A 52 5.43 -15.72 -0.24
C GLN A 52 6.38 -14.53 -0.40
N VAL A 53 6.74 -13.92 0.72
CA VAL A 53 7.79 -12.90 0.81
C VAL A 53 8.78 -13.38 1.86
N ASP A 54 10.05 -13.52 1.47
CA ASP A 54 11.12 -14.06 2.33
C ASP A 54 10.79 -15.43 2.96
N GLY A 55 10.02 -16.25 2.24
CA GLY A 55 9.59 -17.59 2.69
C GLY A 55 8.29 -17.61 3.50
N GLU A 56 7.78 -16.46 3.95
CA GLU A 56 6.51 -16.39 4.68
C GLU A 56 5.31 -16.23 3.74
N VAL A 57 4.28 -17.06 3.92
CA VAL A 57 3.03 -16.96 3.16
C VAL A 57 2.28 -15.71 3.58
N ILE A 58 2.05 -14.79 2.64
CA ILE A 58 1.25 -13.60 2.94
C ILE A 58 -0.22 -13.95 2.90
N ARG A 59 -0.94 -13.68 4.00
CA ARG A 59 -2.39 -13.80 4.04
C ARG A 59 -3.00 -12.47 3.61
N ARG A 60 -4.04 -12.53 2.77
CA ARG A 60 -4.84 -11.33 2.51
C ARG A 60 -5.61 -10.94 3.76
N VAL A 61 -5.33 -9.75 4.26
CA VAL A 61 -6.17 -9.09 5.26
C VAL A 61 -7.22 -8.30 4.49
N SER A 62 -8.48 -8.72 4.57
CA SER A 62 -9.59 -8.14 3.80
C SER A 62 -10.38 -7.04 4.54
N ILE A 63 -9.87 -6.55 5.68
CA ILE A 63 -10.56 -5.49 6.42
C ILE A 63 -10.18 -4.15 5.79
N LYS A 64 -11.12 -3.56 5.05
CA LYS A 64 -10.98 -2.21 4.51
C LYS A 64 -11.58 -1.22 5.51
N SER A 65 -10.78 -0.23 5.90
CA SER A 65 -11.24 0.92 6.67
C SER A 65 -11.36 2.12 5.73
N TYR A 66 -12.44 2.89 5.88
CA TYR A 66 -12.67 4.14 5.16
C TYR A 66 -12.92 5.24 6.19
N ILE A 67 -12.30 6.41 5.99
CA ILE A 67 -12.41 7.55 6.90
C ILE A 67 -12.74 8.76 6.04
N ALA A 68 -13.79 9.48 6.42
CA ALA A 68 -14.05 10.83 5.93
C ALA A 68 -13.39 11.80 6.89
N PHE A 69 -12.46 12.61 6.40
CA PHE A 69 -11.66 13.52 7.20
C PHE A 69 -11.86 14.96 6.74
N ASN A 70 -12.24 15.85 7.65
CA ASN A 70 -12.21 17.28 7.36
C ASN A 70 -10.79 17.81 7.58
N LYS A 71 -10.02 17.90 6.51
CA LYS A 71 -8.63 18.35 6.55
C LYS A 71 -8.58 19.86 6.86
N PRO A 72 -7.81 20.30 7.87
CA PRO A 72 -7.61 21.72 8.13
C PRO A 72 -6.56 22.35 7.18
N ALA A 73 -6.52 23.68 7.12
CA ALA A 73 -5.49 24.42 6.40
C ALA A 73 -4.11 24.21 7.05
N GLY A 74 -3.04 24.46 6.28
CA GLY A 74 -1.66 24.29 6.70
C GLY A 74 -1.15 22.83 6.71
N VAL A 75 -2.01 21.84 6.44
CA VAL A 75 -1.66 20.40 6.44
C VAL A 75 -1.42 19.89 5.02
N LEU A 76 -0.38 19.07 4.82
CA LEU A 76 -0.10 18.42 3.54
C LEU A 76 -0.91 17.14 3.35
N SER A 77 -1.46 16.96 2.13
CA SER A 77 -2.10 15.71 1.69
C SER A 77 -1.06 14.63 1.36
N THR A 78 -0.35 14.13 2.38
CA THR A 78 0.64 13.05 2.29
C THR A 78 0.65 12.20 3.57
N MET A 79 1.02 10.92 3.45
CA MET A 79 1.24 10.02 4.58
C MET A 79 2.72 9.97 5.04
N SER A 80 3.62 10.64 4.32
CA SER A 80 5.03 10.77 4.68
C SER A 80 5.56 12.11 4.16
N ASP A 81 6.13 12.91 5.05
CA ASP A 81 6.79 14.18 4.71
C ASP A 81 8.22 14.18 5.27
N PRO A 82 9.26 14.13 4.41
CA PRO A 82 10.66 14.10 4.85
C PRO A 82 11.10 15.36 5.61
N GLU A 83 10.43 16.49 5.38
CA GLU A 83 10.73 17.77 6.04
C GLU A 83 10.01 17.93 7.39
N GLY A 84 9.19 16.96 7.79
CA GLY A 84 8.47 16.99 9.08
C GLY A 84 7.38 18.05 9.15
N ARG A 85 6.87 18.54 8.01
CA ARG A 85 5.76 19.49 7.96
C ARG A 85 4.46 18.81 8.41
N PRO A 86 3.48 19.58 8.92
CA PRO A 86 2.16 19.05 9.23
C PRO A 86 1.55 18.34 8.03
N SER A 87 1.17 17.08 8.20
CA SER A 87 0.63 16.21 7.16
C SER A 87 -0.45 15.27 7.70
N LEU A 88 -1.16 14.58 6.82
CA LEU A 88 -2.22 13.64 7.23
C LEU A 88 -1.73 12.55 8.19
N SER A 89 -0.46 12.14 8.06
CA SER A 89 0.12 11.12 8.96
C SER A 89 0.07 11.52 10.43
N ASN A 90 0.17 12.82 10.74
CA ASN A 90 0.12 13.31 12.12
C ASN A 90 -1.24 13.07 12.78
N PHE A 91 -2.34 13.04 12.01
CA PHE A 91 -3.70 12.81 12.52
C PHE A 91 -4.02 11.32 12.69
N PHE A 92 -3.27 10.42 12.05
CA PHE A 92 -3.56 8.99 12.01
C PHE A 92 -2.42 8.11 12.55
N ALA A 93 -1.39 8.69 13.18
CA ALA A 93 -0.19 7.98 13.65
C ALA A 93 -0.44 6.85 14.66
N GLY A 94 -1.59 6.83 15.34
CA GLY A 94 -1.95 5.79 16.32
C GLY A 94 -2.74 4.60 15.75
N ARG A 95 -2.92 4.53 14.43
CA ARG A 95 -3.72 3.48 13.78
C ARG A 95 -2.84 2.34 13.30
N ASN A 96 -3.32 1.12 13.52
CA ASN A 96 -2.65 -0.09 13.03
C ASN A 96 -2.93 -0.34 11.55
N GLU A 97 -4.03 0.22 11.00
CA GLU A 97 -4.35 0.03 9.60
C GLU A 97 -3.50 0.92 8.70
N ARG A 98 -3.08 0.35 7.57
CA ARG A 98 -2.36 1.11 6.55
C ARG A 98 -3.32 1.97 5.73
N LEU A 99 -3.37 3.25 6.03
CA LEU A 99 -4.20 4.23 5.32
C LEU A 99 -3.46 4.91 4.16
N PHE A 100 -4.24 5.35 3.18
CA PHE A 100 -3.81 6.23 2.11
C PHE A 100 -4.96 7.18 1.76
N HIS A 101 -4.64 8.40 1.34
CA HIS A 101 -5.64 9.40 0.98
C HIS A 101 -6.17 9.16 -0.44
N VAL A 102 -7.46 9.45 -0.66
CA VAL A 102 -8.10 9.37 -1.98
C VAL A 102 -8.30 10.79 -2.49
N GLY A 103 -7.56 11.16 -3.53
CA GLY A 103 -7.47 12.57 -3.95
C GLY A 103 -6.51 13.37 -3.07
N ARG A 104 -6.44 14.69 -3.30
CA ARG A 104 -5.57 15.61 -2.56
C ARG A 104 -6.27 16.97 -2.45
N LEU A 105 -6.08 17.62 -1.31
CA LEU A 105 -6.30 19.05 -1.13
C LEU A 105 -4.96 19.76 -1.02
N ASP A 106 -4.88 20.99 -1.53
CA ASP A 106 -3.70 21.83 -1.36
C ASP A 106 -3.46 22.13 0.12
N LYS A 107 -2.23 22.54 0.45
CA LYS A 107 -1.81 22.75 1.83
C LYS A 107 -2.78 23.68 2.58
N GLU A 108 -3.11 24.79 1.96
CA GLU A 108 -3.99 25.83 2.53
C GLU A 108 -5.49 25.58 2.27
N SER A 109 -5.84 24.54 1.51
CA SER A 109 -7.24 24.14 1.33
C SER A 109 -7.76 23.32 2.50
N GLU A 110 -9.02 23.54 2.83
CA GLU A 110 -9.76 22.81 3.86
C GLU A 110 -10.90 21.99 3.24
N GLY A 111 -11.37 20.98 3.96
CA GLY A 111 -12.59 20.27 3.58
C GLY A 111 -12.43 18.75 3.58
N LEU A 112 -13.42 18.10 2.96
CA LEU A 112 -13.51 16.65 2.92
C LEU A 112 -12.36 16.04 2.11
N LEU A 113 -11.69 15.09 2.75
CA LEU A 113 -10.73 14.18 2.15
C LEU A 113 -11.01 12.74 2.59
#